data_AF-A0A954UXB4-F1
#
_entry.id   AF-A0A954UXB4-F1
#
_cell.length_a   1.000
_cell.length_b   1.000
_cell.length_c   1.000
_cell.angle_alpha   90.00
_cell.angle_beta   90.00
_cell.angle_gamma   90.00
#
_symmetry.space_group_name_H-M   'P 1'
#
loop_
_entity.id
_entity.type
_entity.pdbx_description
1 polymer ?
#
loop_
_entity_poly.entity_id
_entity_poly.type
_entity_poly.pdbx_seq_one_letter_code
_entity_poly.pdbx_strand_id
1 'polypeptide(L)'
;SAVVPGMPAPREMNSPETMPAVPNRVPTTDMDAKMAAGIAPANIKSAPQMVIESVPESVMLNAVEREQWSSAMLAARKAIGQQQYAEATQQLVDARSLVKTSQQTEQLVRLATVEQLAQEFSEALHRAIDGMGGAETFIVGKSTPVSFVEASPDRLTLRLEGQNQSWTMTDLPIGIAYSLVDMSMDREHPRSLAAKAAFTLVHPAAQGKDMATERALQWMSAAIEAGAVSKDMAQVFTDDYQLHE
;
A
#
# COMPACT_ATOMS: atom_id res chain seq x y z
N SER A 1 -60.35 -35.58 -8.68
CA SER A 1 -59.58 -36.20 -9.79
C SER A 1 -58.55 -35.21 -10.26
N ALA A 2 -57.30 -35.34 -9.79
CA ALA A 2 -56.16 -35.95 -10.52
C ALA A 2 -55.75 -35.06 -11.72
N VAL A 3 -54.54 -34.51 -11.82
CA VAL A 3 -53.26 -35.22 -11.95
C VAL A 3 -52.10 -34.30 -11.51
N VAL A 4 -51.18 -34.84 -10.70
CA VAL A 4 -49.80 -34.35 -10.51
C VAL A 4 -48.91 -35.51 -10.97
N PRO A 5 -47.88 -35.29 -11.82
CA PRO A 5 -46.53 -35.66 -11.38
C PRO A 5 -45.37 -34.90 -12.06
N GLY A 6 -44.22 -34.84 -11.39
CA GLY A 6 -42.93 -34.62 -12.04
C GLY A 6 -41.84 -34.03 -11.16
N MET A 7 -41.44 -34.70 -10.07
CA MET A 7 -40.19 -34.39 -9.37
C MET A 7 -39.00 -34.97 -10.16
N PRO A 8 -37.97 -34.17 -10.51
CA PRO A 8 -36.71 -34.70 -11.01
C PRO A 8 -35.81 -35.21 -9.87
N ALA A 9 -35.02 -36.23 -10.18
CA ALA A 9 -34.16 -37.00 -9.30
C ALA A 9 -32.97 -36.21 -8.71
N PRO A 10 -32.43 -36.61 -7.54
CA PRO A 10 -31.21 -36.04 -6.96
C PRO A 10 -29.97 -36.44 -7.77
N ARG A 11 -29.08 -35.47 -8.01
CA ARG A 11 -27.77 -35.68 -8.66
C ARG A 11 -26.78 -36.29 -7.67
N GLU A 12 -26.10 -37.34 -8.12
CA GLU A 12 -25.01 -38.03 -7.43
C GLU A 12 -23.84 -37.08 -7.09
N MET A 13 -23.38 -37.17 -5.84
CA MET A 13 -22.14 -36.58 -5.36
C MET A 13 -20.98 -37.49 -5.78
N ASN A 14 -20.07 -37.01 -6.63
CA ASN A 14 -18.78 -37.65 -6.84
C ASN A 14 -17.77 -37.16 -5.81
N SER A 15 -17.15 -38.12 -5.13
CA SER A 15 -16.12 -37.98 -4.09
C SER A 15 -14.77 -37.49 -4.65
N PRO A 16 -13.91 -36.90 -3.79
CA PRO A 16 -12.65 -36.27 -4.18
C PRO A 16 -11.53 -37.26 -4.50
N GLU A 17 -10.81 -36.99 -5.58
CA GLU A 17 -9.59 -37.71 -5.97
C GLU A 17 -8.40 -37.22 -5.13
N THR A 18 -7.57 -38.17 -4.73
CA THR A 18 -6.46 -38.01 -3.76
C THR A 18 -5.12 -38.06 -4.50
N MET A 19 -4.08 -37.45 -3.88
CA MET A 19 -2.61 -37.62 -4.08
C MET A 19 -1.89 -36.60 -5.00
N PRO A 20 -0.54 -36.45 -4.94
CA PRO A 20 0.47 -36.94 -3.98
C PRO A 20 1.40 -35.84 -3.39
N ALA A 21 2.17 -36.23 -2.36
CA ALA A 21 3.18 -35.43 -1.66
C ALA A 21 4.47 -35.18 -2.49
N VAL A 22 5.07 -33.99 -2.34
CA VAL A 22 6.34 -33.59 -2.96
C VAL A 22 7.51 -33.78 -1.97
N PRO A 23 8.63 -34.42 -2.37
CA PRO A 23 9.79 -34.63 -1.51
C PRO A 23 10.72 -33.41 -1.42
N ASN A 24 11.19 -33.20 -0.20
CA ASN A 24 12.14 -32.19 0.28
C ASN A 24 13.58 -32.45 -0.25
N ARG A 25 14.29 -31.41 -0.71
CA ARG A 25 15.75 -31.45 -0.95
C ARG A 25 16.40 -30.16 -0.47
N VAL A 26 17.27 -30.28 0.53
CA VAL A 26 18.28 -29.28 0.92
C VAL A 26 19.63 -29.67 0.33
N PRO A 27 20.39 -28.72 -0.23
CA PRO A 27 21.84 -28.85 -0.40
C PRO A 27 22.58 -27.96 0.61
N THR A 28 23.37 -28.59 1.48
CA THR A 28 24.46 -27.96 2.22
C THR A 28 25.70 -27.95 1.33
N THR A 29 26.40 -26.81 1.21
CA THR A 29 27.79 -26.81 0.76
C THR A 29 28.57 -25.76 1.53
N ASP A 30 29.42 -26.28 2.39
CA ASP A 30 30.49 -25.64 3.14
C ASP A 30 31.78 -25.87 2.34
N MET A 31 32.52 -24.80 2.00
CA MET A 31 33.92 -24.90 1.60
C MET A 31 34.69 -23.63 2.02
N ASP A 32 35.41 -23.79 3.13
CA ASP A 32 36.66 -23.13 3.48
C ASP A 32 37.59 -22.85 2.28
N ALA A 33 38.16 -21.64 2.22
CA ALA A 33 39.45 -21.39 1.55
C ALA A 33 40.28 -20.36 2.33
N LYS A 34 41.42 -20.86 2.79
CA LYS A 34 42.42 -20.29 3.69
C LYS A 34 43.66 -19.84 2.88
N MET A 35 44.43 -18.90 3.44
CA MET A 35 45.83 -18.51 3.11
C MET A 35 45.96 -17.46 1.98
N ALA A 36 46.88 -16.50 1.99
CA ALA A 36 48.20 -16.44 2.62
C ALA A 36 48.68 -14.99 2.91
N ALA A 37 49.66 -14.90 3.81
CA ALA A 37 50.38 -13.73 4.26
C ALA A 37 51.43 -13.22 3.25
N GLY A 38 51.78 -11.92 3.36
CA GLY A 38 52.97 -11.34 2.75
C GLY A 38 53.28 -9.96 3.36
N ILE A 39 54.32 -9.89 4.20
CA ILE A 39 54.87 -8.66 4.80
C ILE A 39 56.16 -8.31 4.04
N ALA A 40 56.35 -7.04 3.67
CA ALA A 40 57.68 -6.43 3.53
C ALA A 40 57.61 -4.91 3.83
N PRO A 41 58.65 -4.31 4.46
CA PRO A 41 58.59 -2.96 5.02
C PRO A 41 59.33 -1.89 4.20
N ALA A 42 59.11 -0.63 4.64
CA ALA A 42 59.90 0.60 4.46
C ALA A 42 59.69 1.44 3.19
N ASN A 43 59.19 2.67 3.36
CA ASN A 43 59.99 3.89 3.13
C ASN A 43 59.24 5.15 3.62
N ILE A 44 59.77 5.84 4.64
CA ILE A 44 59.22 7.11 5.14
C ILE A 44 59.94 8.23 4.39
N LYS A 45 59.18 9.03 3.63
CA LYS A 45 59.62 10.32 3.12
C LYS A 45 58.56 11.36 3.44
N SER A 46 58.88 12.22 4.41
CA SER A 46 58.04 13.32 4.88
C SER A 46 57.96 14.47 3.87
N ALA A 47 56.81 15.16 3.89
CA ALA A 47 56.46 16.53 3.44
C ALA A 47 55.38 16.56 2.34
N PRO A 48 54.48 17.57 2.29
CA PRO A 48 54.20 18.68 3.20
C PRO A 48 52.84 18.53 3.91
N GLN A 49 52.63 19.25 5.03
CA GLN A 49 51.32 19.36 5.69
C GLN A 49 50.29 19.93 4.73
N MET A 50 49.42 19.05 4.22
CA MET A 50 48.12 19.47 3.71
C MET A 50 47.30 19.96 4.91
N VAL A 51 46.83 21.19 4.80
CA VAL A 51 45.79 21.76 5.65
C VAL A 51 44.65 20.76 5.67
N ILE A 52 44.41 20.14 6.82
CA ILE A 52 43.19 19.37 7.03
C ILE A 52 42.09 20.42 7.09
N GLU A 53 41.46 20.67 5.95
CA GLU A 53 40.16 21.31 5.91
C GLU A 53 39.24 20.38 6.69
N SER A 54 38.98 20.77 7.94
CA SER A 54 38.06 20.08 8.83
C SER A 54 36.68 20.17 8.22
N VAL A 55 36.29 19.17 7.41
CA VAL A 55 34.91 18.95 7.02
C VAL A 55 34.18 18.55 8.30
N PRO A 56 33.26 19.38 8.83
CA PRO A 56 32.45 18.94 9.96
C PRO A 56 31.63 17.75 9.50
N GLU A 57 31.75 16.66 10.24
CA GLU A 57 30.93 15.46 10.18
C GLU A 57 29.49 15.87 10.56
N SER A 58 28.76 16.45 9.60
CA SER A 58 27.38 16.87 9.80
C SER A 58 26.52 15.61 9.84
N VAL A 59 26.06 15.27 11.03
CA VAL A 59 25.01 14.26 11.29
C VAL A 59 23.66 14.69 10.69
N MET A 60 23.57 15.93 10.17
CA MET A 60 22.39 16.47 9.49
C MET A 60 22.58 16.47 7.97
N LEU A 61 21.47 16.29 7.23
CA LEU A 61 21.45 16.47 5.78
C LEU A 61 21.85 17.91 5.42
N ASN A 62 22.67 18.06 4.39
CA ASN A 62 22.90 19.38 3.80
C ASN A 62 21.63 19.88 3.06
N ALA A 63 21.60 21.15 2.65
CA ALA A 63 20.42 21.74 2.02
C ALA A 63 19.93 20.96 0.78
N VAL A 64 20.85 20.50 -0.06
CA VAL A 64 20.53 19.74 -1.28
C VAL A 64 19.96 18.36 -0.92
N GLU A 65 20.58 17.65 0.01
CA GLU A 65 20.09 16.36 0.49
C GLU A 65 18.70 16.48 1.15
N ARG A 66 18.43 17.56 1.89
CA ARG A 66 17.11 17.83 2.49
C ARG A 66 16.03 18.02 1.43
N GLU A 67 16.33 18.82 0.40
CA GLU A 67 15.41 19.04 -0.71
C GLU A 67 15.14 17.74 -1.47
N GLN A 68 16.18 16.93 -1.72
CA GLN A 68 16.04 15.62 -2.36
C GLN A 68 15.18 14.67 -1.53
N TRP A 69 15.40 14.60 -0.21
CA TRP A 69 14.59 13.76 0.68
C TRP A 69 13.12 14.20 0.69
N SER A 70 12.86 15.50 0.84
CA SER A 70 11.50 16.05 0.84
C SER A 70 10.79 15.81 -0.50
N SER A 71 11.50 16.05 -1.61
CA SER A 71 11.00 15.82 -2.96
C SER A 71 10.63 14.35 -3.18
N ALA A 72 11.49 13.40 -2.79
CA ALA A 72 11.23 11.97 -2.90
C ALA A 72 10.02 11.53 -2.04
N MET A 73 9.90 12.02 -0.80
CA MET A 73 8.77 11.71 0.07
C MET A 73 7.43 12.24 -0.49
N LEU A 74 7.42 13.47 -1.02
CA LEU A 74 6.23 14.05 -1.66
C LEU A 74 5.87 13.35 -2.97
N ALA A 75 6.89 12.98 -3.77
CA ALA A 75 6.71 12.19 -5.00
C ALA A 75 6.12 10.82 -4.69
N ALA A 76 6.64 10.13 -3.67
CA ALA A 76 6.08 8.87 -3.18
C ALA A 76 4.61 9.03 -2.78
N ARG A 77 4.28 10.00 -1.93
CA ARG A 77 2.89 10.24 -1.50
C ARG A 77 1.95 10.49 -2.68
N LYS A 78 2.39 11.26 -3.66
CA LYS A 78 1.64 11.52 -4.89
C LYS A 78 1.45 10.24 -5.71
N ALA A 79 2.51 9.46 -5.93
CA ALA A 79 2.46 8.21 -6.67
C ALA A 79 1.52 7.19 -6.02
N ILE A 80 1.50 7.09 -4.68
CA ILE A 80 0.52 6.26 -3.95
C ILE A 80 -0.91 6.72 -4.26
N GLY A 81 -1.17 8.03 -4.21
CA GLY A 81 -2.48 8.60 -4.55
C GLY A 81 -2.92 8.32 -5.99
N GLN A 82 -1.96 8.21 -6.91
CA GLN A 82 -2.16 7.86 -8.31
C GLN A 82 -2.17 6.34 -8.56
N GLN A 83 -2.09 5.53 -7.50
CA GLN A 83 -2.00 4.06 -7.55
C GLN A 83 -0.79 3.55 -8.36
N GLN A 84 0.27 4.36 -8.45
CA GLN A 84 1.53 4.03 -9.10
C GLN A 84 2.51 3.42 -8.07
N TYR A 85 2.14 2.27 -7.49
CA TYR A 85 2.87 1.70 -6.35
C TYR A 85 4.33 1.37 -6.65
N ALA A 86 4.66 0.91 -7.87
CA ALA A 86 6.05 0.67 -8.26
C ALA A 86 6.90 1.95 -8.24
N GLU A 87 6.32 3.09 -8.66
CA GLU A 87 7.00 4.39 -8.61
C GLU A 87 7.12 4.87 -7.17
N ALA A 88 6.07 4.73 -6.36
CA ALA A 88 6.10 5.06 -4.93
C ALA A 88 7.20 4.31 -4.19
N THR A 89 7.33 3.00 -4.43
CA THR A 89 8.37 2.16 -3.84
C THR A 89 9.76 2.67 -4.20
N GLN A 90 9.98 3.04 -5.47
CA GLN A 90 11.27 3.57 -5.91
C GLN A 90 11.61 4.89 -5.21
N GLN A 91 10.64 5.81 -5.12
CA GLN A 91 10.83 7.08 -4.41
C GLN A 91 11.13 6.89 -2.92
N LEU A 92 10.50 5.90 -2.27
CA LEU A 92 10.78 5.55 -0.87
C LEU A 92 12.18 4.93 -0.70
N VAL A 93 12.66 4.14 -1.67
CA VAL A 93 14.03 3.63 -1.69
C VAL A 93 15.04 4.78 -1.81
N ASP A 94 14.79 5.73 -2.69
CA ASP A 94 15.65 6.91 -2.89
C ASP A 94 15.69 7.76 -1.60
N ALA A 95 14.52 8.03 -0.99
CA ALA A 95 14.43 8.75 0.27
C ALA A 95 15.15 8.03 1.42
N ARG A 96 15.10 6.68 1.46
CA ARG A 96 15.77 5.87 2.48
C ARG A 96 17.29 6.07 2.49
N SER A 97 17.89 6.27 1.32
CA SER A 97 19.34 6.50 1.20
C SER A 97 19.81 7.81 1.84
N LEU A 98 18.87 8.74 2.08
CA LEU A 98 19.09 10.06 2.63
C LEU A 98 18.69 10.17 4.12
N VAL A 99 18.25 9.08 4.75
CA VAL A 99 17.86 9.09 6.17
C VAL A 99 19.10 9.21 7.08
N LYS A 100 19.14 10.25 7.90
CA LYS A 100 20.18 10.51 8.91
C LYS A 100 19.64 10.67 10.33
N THR A 101 18.33 10.91 10.50
CA THR A 101 17.70 11.13 11.82
C THR A 101 16.60 10.13 12.13
N SER A 102 16.25 9.99 13.42
CA SER A 102 15.12 9.16 13.85
C SER A 102 13.78 9.69 13.30
N GLN A 103 13.58 11.00 13.28
CA GLN A 103 12.39 11.62 12.71
C GLN A 103 12.19 11.25 11.23
N GLN A 104 13.25 11.32 10.42
CA GLN A 104 13.19 10.91 9.01
C GLN A 104 12.89 9.42 8.86
N THR A 105 13.46 8.59 9.74
CA THR A 105 13.19 7.15 9.77
C THR A 105 11.71 6.89 10.04
N GLU A 106 11.13 7.55 11.05
CA GLU A 106 9.73 7.41 11.42
C GLU A 106 8.79 7.89 10.31
N GLN A 107 9.06 9.05 9.71
CA GLN A 107 8.27 9.57 8.58
C GLN A 107 8.31 8.63 7.36
N LEU A 108 9.48 8.09 7.04
CA LEU A 108 9.64 7.12 5.96
C LEU A 108 8.87 5.83 6.25
N VAL A 109 8.97 5.29 7.48
CA VAL A 109 8.26 4.08 7.89
C VAL A 109 6.74 4.29 7.82
N ARG A 110 6.24 5.44 8.28
CA ARG A 110 4.81 5.77 8.18
C ARG A 110 4.33 5.82 6.73
N LEU A 111 5.05 6.53 5.86
CA LEU A 111 4.64 6.64 4.45
C LEU A 111 4.72 5.30 3.71
N ALA A 112 5.75 4.50 3.97
CA ALA A 112 5.85 3.13 3.45
C ALA A 112 4.71 2.23 3.96
N THR A 113 4.27 2.42 5.21
CA THR A 113 3.10 1.71 5.75
C THR A 113 1.81 2.15 5.03
N VAL A 114 1.66 3.45 4.74
CA VAL A 114 0.55 3.96 3.93
C VAL A 114 0.55 3.37 2.53
N GLU A 115 1.71 3.27 1.87
CA GLU A 115 1.84 2.63 0.56
C GLU A 115 1.29 1.19 0.59
N GLN A 116 1.78 0.37 1.52
CA GLN A 116 1.36 -1.03 1.66
C GLN A 116 -0.14 -1.17 1.91
N LEU A 117 -0.68 -0.36 2.83
CA LEU A 117 -2.11 -0.37 3.17
C LEU A 117 -2.99 0.12 2.02
N ALA A 118 -2.54 1.15 1.29
CA ALA A 118 -3.25 1.65 0.11
C ALA A 118 -3.22 0.63 -1.04
N GLN A 119 -2.10 -0.09 -1.21
CA GLN A 119 -2.00 -1.19 -2.17
C GLN A 119 -2.94 -2.33 -1.79
N GLU A 120 -2.99 -2.73 -0.51
CA GLU A 120 -3.91 -3.77 -0.02
C GLU A 120 -5.38 -3.40 -0.31
N PHE A 121 -5.74 -2.13 -0.13
CA PHE A 121 -7.06 -1.62 -0.50
C PHE A 121 -7.32 -1.72 -2.01
N SER A 122 -6.37 -1.31 -2.85
CA SER A 122 -6.51 -1.36 -4.31
C SER A 122 -6.62 -2.80 -4.82
N GLU A 123 -5.83 -3.72 -4.29
CA GLU A 123 -5.94 -5.15 -4.62
C GLU A 123 -7.28 -5.74 -4.17
N ALA A 124 -7.80 -5.34 -3.00
CA ALA A 124 -9.13 -5.74 -2.55
C ALA A 124 -10.23 -5.18 -3.46
N LEU A 125 -10.09 -3.93 -3.90
CA LEU A 125 -11.00 -3.31 -4.86
C LEU A 125 -11.03 -4.07 -6.19
N HIS A 126 -9.86 -4.41 -6.75
CA HIS A 126 -9.77 -5.20 -7.97
C HIS A 126 -10.39 -6.59 -7.79
N ARG A 127 -10.08 -7.30 -6.69
CA ARG A 127 -10.72 -8.59 -6.39
C ARG A 127 -12.23 -8.49 -6.27
N ALA A 128 -12.74 -7.42 -5.66
CA ALA A 128 -14.18 -7.19 -5.56
C ALA A 128 -14.80 -7.02 -6.95
N ILE A 129 -14.19 -6.21 -7.81
CA ILE A 129 -14.64 -5.94 -9.18
C ILE A 129 -14.58 -7.21 -10.04
N ASP A 130 -13.48 -7.96 -9.99
CA ASP A 130 -13.30 -9.20 -10.75
C ASP A 130 -14.29 -10.30 -10.32
N GLY A 131 -14.72 -10.26 -9.06
CA GLY A 131 -15.72 -11.16 -8.51
C GLY A 131 -17.17 -10.82 -8.89
N MET A 132 -17.42 -9.64 -9.48
CA MET A 132 -18.78 -9.19 -9.77
C MET A 132 -19.40 -9.89 -10.97
N GLY A 133 -20.62 -10.38 -10.79
CA GLY A 133 -21.47 -10.84 -11.88
C GLY A 133 -22.07 -9.67 -12.67
N GLY A 134 -22.29 -9.86 -13.97
CA GLY A 134 -23.07 -8.91 -14.78
C GLY A 134 -24.44 -8.65 -14.15
N ALA A 135 -24.83 -7.37 -14.02
CA ALA A 135 -26.06 -6.91 -13.38
C ALA A 135 -26.19 -7.18 -11.85
N GLU A 136 -25.10 -7.56 -11.17
CA GLU A 136 -25.07 -7.59 -9.72
C GLU A 136 -25.30 -6.19 -9.13
N THR A 137 -26.03 -6.09 -8.02
CA THR A 137 -26.40 -4.81 -7.41
C THR A 137 -25.89 -4.73 -5.98
N PHE A 138 -25.32 -3.59 -5.61
CA PHE A 138 -24.81 -3.31 -4.28
C PHE A 138 -25.27 -1.94 -3.80
N ILE A 139 -25.13 -1.68 -2.49
CA ILE A 139 -25.55 -0.41 -1.88
C ILE A 139 -24.33 0.47 -1.64
N VAL A 140 -24.39 1.69 -2.14
CA VAL A 140 -23.42 2.76 -1.87
C VAL A 140 -23.93 3.64 -0.74
N GLY A 141 -23.07 3.87 0.26
CA GLY A 141 -23.43 4.64 1.45
C GLY A 141 -24.50 3.93 2.28
N LYS A 142 -25.66 4.57 2.47
CA LYS A 142 -26.75 4.02 3.29
C LYS A 142 -27.90 3.40 2.50
N SER A 143 -28.13 3.85 1.27
CA SER A 143 -29.38 3.51 0.56
C SER A 143 -29.32 3.65 -0.96
N THR A 144 -28.19 4.01 -1.56
CA THR A 144 -28.13 4.23 -3.01
C THR A 144 -27.84 2.90 -3.71
N PRO A 145 -28.80 2.27 -4.40
CA PRO A 145 -28.53 1.05 -5.15
C PRO A 145 -27.73 1.38 -6.41
N VAL A 146 -26.71 0.58 -6.67
CA VAL A 146 -25.84 0.69 -7.84
C VAL A 146 -25.70 -0.69 -8.46
N SER A 147 -25.94 -0.77 -9.78
CA SER A 147 -25.81 -2.04 -10.50
C SER A 147 -24.53 -2.06 -11.33
N PHE A 148 -23.80 -3.16 -11.27
CA PHE A 148 -22.64 -3.39 -12.10
C PHE A 148 -23.03 -3.63 -13.56
N VAL A 149 -22.34 -2.96 -14.48
CA VAL A 149 -22.55 -3.14 -15.92
C VAL A 149 -21.39 -3.93 -16.51
N GLU A 150 -20.17 -3.41 -16.37
CA GLU A 150 -18.95 -4.04 -16.86
C GLU A 150 -17.72 -3.44 -16.17
N ALA A 151 -16.62 -4.18 -16.21
CA ALA A 151 -15.31 -3.70 -15.80
C ALA A 151 -14.26 -4.09 -16.84
N SER A 152 -13.23 -3.25 -16.89
CA SER A 152 -11.97 -3.46 -17.59
C SER A 152 -10.83 -3.11 -16.62
N PRO A 153 -9.57 -3.45 -16.94
CA PRO A 153 -8.44 -3.19 -16.03
C PRO A 153 -8.36 -1.73 -15.54
N ASP A 154 -8.73 -0.77 -16.39
CA ASP A 154 -8.57 0.66 -16.09
C ASP A 154 -9.89 1.39 -15.82
N ARG A 155 -11.04 0.75 -16.06
CA ARG A 155 -12.35 1.42 -16.04
C ARG A 155 -13.45 0.53 -15.49
N LEU A 156 -14.29 1.12 -14.65
CA LEU A 156 -15.49 0.53 -14.10
C LEU A 156 -16.72 1.29 -14.61
N THR A 157 -17.69 0.56 -15.17
CA THR A 157 -18.99 1.11 -15.58
C THR A 157 -20.09 0.57 -14.67
N LEU A 158 -20.82 1.49 -14.04
CA LEU A 158 -21.92 1.18 -13.15
C LEU A 158 -23.19 1.91 -13.61
N ARG A 159 -24.34 1.33 -13.31
CA ARG A 159 -25.64 1.96 -13.52
C ARG A 159 -26.12 2.57 -12.21
N LEU A 160 -26.18 3.90 -12.18
CA LEU A 160 -26.68 4.72 -11.07
C LEU A 160 -27.93 5.45 -11.55
N GLU A 161 -29.05 5.28 -10.84
CA GLU A 161 -30.32 5.96 -11.16
C GLU A 161 -30.76 5.77 -12.63
N GLY A 162 -30.52 4.58 -13.17
CA GLY A 162 -30.85 4.23 -14.57
C GLY A 162 -29.86 4.74 -15.62
N GLN A 163 -28.83 5.48 -15.24
CA GLN A 163 -27.79 6.00 -16.13
C GLN A 163 -26.50 5.19 -15.98
N ASN A 164 -25.86 4.85 -17.09
CA ASN A 164 -24.53 4.24 -17.06
C ASN A 164 -23.49 5.36 -16.83
N GLN A 165 -22.68 5.22 -15.79
CA GLN A 165 -21.57 6.10 -15.48
C GLN A 165 -20.28 5.28 -15.45
N SER A 166 -19.21 5.82 -16.01
CA SER A 166 -17.91 5.14 -16.08
C SER A 166 -16.83 5.99 -15.44
N TRP A 167 -16.00 5.37 -14.62
CA TRP A 167 -14.85 6.00 -13.98
C TRP A 167 -13.58 5.19 -14.22
N THR A 168 -12.44 5.87 -14.20
CA THR A 168 -11.15 5.20 -14.03
C THR A 168 -11.00 4.74 -12.58
N MET A 169 -10.09 3.80 -12.32
CA MET A 169 -9.82 3.36 -10.94
C MET A 169 -9.30 4.49 -10.03
N THR A 170 -8.62 5.49 -10.61
CA THR A 170 -8.10 6.67 -9.91
C THR A 170 -9.12 7.78 -9.69
N ASP A 171 -10.14 7.87 -10.55
CA ASP A 171 -11.23 8.87 -10.44
C ASP A 171 -12.50 8.30 -9.80
N LEU A 172 -12.44 7.06 -9.32
CA LEU A 172 -13.60 6.40 -8.73
C LEU A 172 -14.08 7.17 -7.49
N PRO A 173 -15.38 7.51 -7.40
CA PRO A 173 -15.91 8.15 -6.21
C PRO A 173 -15.66 7.29 -4.97
N ILE A 174 -15.08 7.90 -3.94
CA ILE A 174 -14.55 7.13 -2.81
C ILE A 174 -15.61 6.30 -2.06
N GLY A 175 -16.86 6.77 -2.04
CA GLY A 175 -17.97 6.01 -1.48
C GLY A 175 -18.26 4.71 -2.24
N ILE A 176 -18.07 4.71 -3.56
CA ILE A 176 -18.20 3.50 -4.39
C ILE A 176 -17.03 2.56 -4.09
N ALA A 177 -15.80 3.09 -4.05
CA ALA A 177 -14.62 2.31 -3.73
C ALA A 177 -14.75 1.58 -2.39
N TYR A 178 -15.21 2.27 -1.33
CA TYR A 178 -15.45 1.64 -0.03
C TYR A 178 -16.49 0.53 -0.10
N SER A 179 -17.63 0.76 -0.75
CA SER A 179 -18.69 -0.24 -0.85
C SER A 179 -18.25 -1.51 -1.57
N LEU A 180 -17.38 -1.39 -2.58
CA LEU A 180 -16.80 -2.55 -3.27
C LEU A 180 -15.78 -3.28 -2.39
N VAL A 181 -14.86 -2.55 -1.76
CA VAL A 181 -13.88 -3.17 -0.84
C VAL A 181 -14.58 -3.85 0.33
N ASP A 182 -15.67 -3.27 0.84
CA ASP A 182 -16.54 -3.83 1.88
C ASP A 182 -17.24 -5.15 1.53
N MET A 183 -17.18 -5.57 0.26
CA MET A 183 -17.63 -6.89 -0.20
C MET A 183 -16.51 -7.94 -0.16
N SER A 184 -15.24 -7.50 -0.22
CA SER A 184 -14.07 -8.39 -0.28
C SER A 184 -13.27 -8.45 1.02
N MET A 185 -13.41 -7.44 1.88
CA MET A 185 -12.74 -7.34 3.17
C MET A 185 -13.76 -7.27 4.31
N ASP A 186 -13.38 -7.81 5.48
CA ASP A 186 -14.16 -7.61 6.70
C ASP A 186 -14.14 -6.12 7.07
N ARG A 187 -15.33 -5.52 7.14
CA ARG A 187 -15.54 -4.08 7.30
C ARG A 187 -15.05 -3.55 8.63
N GLU A 188 -15.10 -4.38 9.67
CA GLU A 188 -14.78 -4.03 11.05
C GLU A 188 -13.38 -4.49 11.44
N HIS A 189 -12.75 -5.34 10.63
CA HIS A 189 -11.41 -5.81 10.90
C HIS A 189 -10.41 -4.63 10.93
N PRO A 190 -9.62 -4.47 12.00
CA PRO A 190 -8.72 -3.32 12.20
C PRO A 190 -7.81 -3.01 11.01
N ARG A 191 -7.29 -4.06 10.35
CA ARG A 191 -6.43 -3.91 9.16
C ARG A 191 -7.18 -3.33 7.96
N SER A 192 -8.45 -3.71 7.76
CA SER A 192 -9.30 -3.15 6.71
C SER A 192 -9.59 -1.67 6.97
N LEU A 193 -9.77 -1.27 8.23
CA LEU A 193 -9.92 0.13 8.62
C LEU A 193 -8.65 0.92 8.32
N ALA A 194 -7.47 0.39 8.64
CA ALA A 194 -6.19 1.00 8.30
C ALA A 194 -6.01 1.16 6.77
N ALA A 195 -6.36 0.13 5.99
CA ALA A 195 -6.31 0.16 4.53
C ALA A 195 -7.23 1.24 3.93
N LYS A 196 -8.48 1.33 4.42
CA LYS A 196 -9.42 2.40 4.04
C LYS A 196 -8.87 3.78 4.39
N ALA A 197 -8.33 3.96 5.59
CA ALA A 197 -7.76 5.22 6.03
C ALA A 197 -6.57 5.65 5.17
N ALA A 198 -5.62 4.74 4.93
CA ALA A 198 -4.43 4.97 4.13
C ALA A 198 -4.78 5.34 2.69
N PHE A 199 -5.69 4.58 2.04
CA PHE A 199 -6.17 4.89 0.70
C PHE A 199 -6.84 6.28 0.66
N THR A 200 -7.71 6.58 1.61
CA THR A 200 -8.43 7.87 1.67
C THR A 200 -7.50 9.05 1.83
N LEU A 201 -6.46 8.92 2.65
CA LEU A 201 -5.49 9.97 2.91
C LEU A 201 -4.78 10.45 1.64
N VAL A 202 -4.48 9.52 0.73
CA VAL A 202 -3.69 9.77 -0.49
C VAL A 202 -4.56 9.94 -1.73
N HIS A 203 -5.82 9.49 -1.69
CA HIS A 203 -6.70 9.52 -2.86
C HIS A 203 -7.02 10.95 -3.32
N PRO A 204 -6.84 11.29 -4.61
CA PRO A 204 -7.12 12.62 -5.16
C PRO A 204 -8.57 13.07 -4.90
N ALA A 205 -9.54 12.16 -5.06
CA ALA A 205 -10.95 12.48 -4.85
C ALA A 205 -11.33 12.76 -3.38
N ALA A 206 -10.44 12.53 -2.42
CA ALA A 206 -10.62 12.85 -1.00
C ALA A 206 -9.93 14.16 -0.58
N GLN A 207 -8.98 14.67 -1.38
CA GLN A 207 -8.26 15.91 -1.06
C GLN A 207 -9.23 17.10 -0.98
N GLY A 208 -9.07 17.92 0.07
CA GLY A 208 -9.92 19.09 0.31
C GLY A 208 -11.34 18.77 0.78
N LYS A 209 -11.64 17.51 1.15
CA LYS A 209 -12.94 17.10 1.70
C LYS A 209 -12.81 16.76 3.18
N ASP A 210 -13.13 17.71 4.06
CA ASP A 210 -13.00 17.57 5.51
C ASP A 210 -13.66 16.29 6.06
N MET A 211 -14.85 15.95 5.56
CA MET A 211 -15.56 14.74 5.98
C MET A 211 -14.83 13.43 5.62
N ALA A 212 -14.13 13.38 4.48
CA ALA A 212 -13.38 12.19 4.08
C ALA A 212 -12.13 12.04 4.96
N THR A 213 -11.44 13.15 5.23
CA THR A 213 -10.27 13.18 6.11
C THR A 213 -10.64 12.82 7.55
N GLU A 214 -11.73 13.37 8.09
CA GLU A 214 -12.20 13.06 9.45
C GLU A 214 -12.54 11.56 9.57
N ARG A 215 -13.22 10.99 8.56
CA ARG A 215 -13.55 9.57 8.55
C ARG A 215 -12.31 8.69 8.44
N ALA A 216 -11.32 9.08 7.63
CA ALA A 216 -10.05 8.38 7.54
C ALA A 216 -9.29 8.41 8.88
N LEU A 217 -9.29 9.54 9.58
CA LEU A 217 -8.72 9.66 10.93
C LEU A 217 -9.44 8.73 11.92
N GLN A 218 -10.78 8.66 11.89
CA GLN A 218 -11.55 7.75 12.74
C GLN A 218 -11.15 6.28 12.51
N TRP A 219 -11.04 5.86 11.25
CA TRP A 219 -10.62 4.51 10.90
C TRP A 219 -9.17 4.21 11.30
N MET A 220 -8.25 5.16 11.09
CA MET A 220 -6.86 5.01 11.51
C MET A 220 -6.76 4.88 13.04
N SER A 221 -7.48 5.73 13.78
CA SER A 221 -7.52 5.67 15.25
C SER A 221 -8.04 4.31 15.75
N ALA A 222 -9.14 3.80 15.19
CA ALA A 222 -9.66 2.49 15.55
C ALA A 222 -8.65 1.36 15.25
N ALA A 223 -7.92 1.45 14.13
CA ALA A 223 -6.87 0.49 13.80
C ALA A 223 -5.67 0.56 14.76
N ILE A 224 -5.29 1.77 15.21
CA ILE A 224 -4.26 1.99 16.22
C ILE A 224 -4.68 1.41 17.57
N GLU A 225 -5.90 1.69 18.02
CA GLU A 225 -6.44 1.19 19.30
C GLU A 225 -6.48 -0.34 19.35
N ALA A 226 -6.82 -0.96 18.22
CA ALA A 226 -6.81 -2.41 18.06
C ALA A 226 -5.39 -3.00 17.82
N GLY A 227 -4.35 -2.17 17.74
CA GLY A 227 -2.97 -2.60 17.59
C GLY A 227 -2.60 -3.14 16.19
N ALA A 228 -3.40 -2.83 15.17
CA ALA A 228 -3.14 -3.27 13.79
C ALA A 228 -2.04 -2.46 13.09
N VAL A 229 -1.81 -1.22 13.55
CA VAL A 229 -0.77 -0.32 13.07
C VAL A 229 -0.12 0.42 14.23
N SER A 230 1.03 1.06 13.98
CA SER A 230 1.76 1.80 15.01
C SER A 230 1.00 3.03 15.52
N LYS A 231 1.23 3.40 16.79
CA LYS A 231 0.53 4.51 17.47
C LYS A 231 0.79 5.88 16.84
N ASP A 232 1.92 6.05 16.18
CA ASP A 232 2.29 7.28 15.49
C ASP A 232 1.63 7.41 14.11
N MET A 233 0.91 6.39 13.62
CA MET A 233 0.31 6.44 12.28
C MET A 233 -0.66 7.61 12.07
N ALA A 234 -1.26 8.16 13.13
CA ALA A 234 -2.09 9.36 13.00
C ALA A 234 -1.29 10.60 12.51
N GLN A 235 0.03 10.64 12.73
CA GLN A 235 0.90 11.75 12.33
C GLN A 235 1.04 11.88 10.80
N VAL A 236 0.79 10.80 10.04
CA VAL A 236 0.90 10.83 8.58
C VAL A 236 -0.09 11.80 7.91
N PHE A 237 -1.16 12.17 8.62
CA PHE A 237 -2.14 13.16 8.17
C PHE A 237 -1.60 14.59 8.25
N THR A 238 -0.59 14.82 9.09
CA THR A 238 0.03 16.13 9.33
C THR A 238 1.46 16.20 8.83
N ASP A 239 2.06 15.08 8.41
CA ASP A 239 3.40 15.07 7.83
C ASP A 239 3.43 15.87 6.51
N ASP A 240 4.10 17.02 6.54
CA ASP A 240 4.37 17.87 5.37
C ASP A 240 5.69 17.53 4.66
N TYR A 241 6.50 16.67 5.29
CA TYR A 241 7.81 16.21 4.83
C TYR A 241 8.80 17.35 4.50
N GLN A 242 8.58 18.55 5.02
CA GLN A 242 9.59 19.61 5.02
C GLN A 242 10.50 19.42 6.24
N LEU A 243 11.80 19.60 6.03
CA LEU A 243 12.79 19.59 7.10
C LEU A 243 13.19 21.05 7.36
N HIS A 244 12.70 21.63 8.44
CA HIS A 244 13.11 22.96 8.89
C HIS A 244 14.54 22.92 9.48
N GLU A 245 15.26 24.04 9.41
CA GLU A 245 16.62 24.18 9.98
C GLU A 245 16.64 24.21 11.51
#